data_AF-A0A834BUQ2-F1
#
_entry.id   AF-A0A834BUQ2-F1
#
_cell.length_a   1.000
_cell.length_b   1.000
_cell.length_c   1.000
_cell.angle_alpha   90.00
_cell.angle_beta   90.00
_cell.angle_gamma   90.00
#
_symmetry.space_group_name_H-M   'P 1'
#
loop_
_entity.id
_entity.type
_entity.pdbx_description
1 polymer ?
#
loop_
_entity_poly.entity_id
_entity_poly.type
_entity_poly.pdbx_seq_one_letter_code
_entity_poly.pdbx_strand_id
1 'polypeptide(L)'
;MATSKAFLMFPLILGTIFLITFSYKWDSRQKKISQTIPQQQHERKMLIRKMCNENKKLGVKSTEDGIDKNLIVDDAHRIIYCFIPKVACTNWKRIMFILRRGKPYPDPITIDQSLVHGHNKFKVLENVEILEKRGLQ
;
A
#
# COMPACT_ATOMS: atom_id res chain seq x y z
N MET A 1 56.25 -7.92 16.91
CA MET A 1 54.87 -8.30 17.25
C MET A 1 54.21 -8.87 16.00
N ALA A 2 54.24 -10.19 15.84
CA ALA A 2 53.57 -10.85 14.73
C ALA A 2 52.07 -10.89 15.03
N THR A 3 51.28 -10.06 14.35
CA THR A 3 49.83 -10.23 14.32
C THR A 3 49.55 -11.57 13.65
N SER A 4 49.20 -12.57 14.45
CA SER A 4 48.80 -13.88 13.94
C SER A 4 47.66 -13.66 12.97
N LYS A 5 47.86 -14.01 11.69
CA LYS A 5 46.84 -13.95 10.64
C LYS A 5 45.53 -14.65 11.06
N ALA A 6 45.61 -15.59 12.01
CA ALA A 6 44.45 -16.26 12.61
C ALA A 6 43.52 -15.31 13.39
N PHE A 7 44.04 -14.24 14.02
CA PHE A 7 43.23 -13.30 14.79
C PHE A 7 42.32 -12.43 13.90
N LEU A 8 42.75 -12.15 12.66
CA LEU A 8 41.96 -11.40 11.68
C LEU A 8 40.90 -12.26 10.98
N MET A 9 41.06 -13.58 10.94
CA MET A 9 40.14 -14.50 10.26
C MET A 9 38.94 -14.89 11.13
N PHE A 10 39.09 -14.89 12.46
CA PHE A 10 38.04 -15.27 13.40
C PHE A 10 36.75 -14.41 13.31
N PRO A 11 36.81 -13.06 13.25
CA PRO A 11 35.61 -12.24 13.11
C PRO A 11 34.92 -12.42 11.74
N LEU A 12 35.67 -12.72 10.68
CA LEU A 12 35.10 -13.02 9.36
C LEU A 12 34.29 -14.32 9.41
N ILE A 13 34.84 -15.37 10.03
CA ILE A 13 34.16 -16.67 10.15
C ILE A 13 32.89 -16.53 11.01
N LEU A 14 32.97 -15.89 12.18
CA LEU A 14 31.79 -15.65 13.02
C LEU A 14 30.72 -14.80 12.32
N GLY A 15 31.12 -13.78 11.56
CA GLY A 15 30.21 -12.96 10.76
C GLY A 15 29.47 -13.79 9.71
N THR A 16 30.16 -14.67 8.99
CA THR A 16 29.52 -15.56 8.00
C THR A 16 28.54 -16.55 8.63
N ILE A 17 28.91 -17.17 9.76
CA ILE A 17 28.03 -18.09 10.50
C ILE A 17 26.77 -17.36 10.97
N PHE A 18 26.92 -16.14 11.48
CA PHE A 18 25.78 -15.31 11.89
C PHE A 18 24.85 -14.97 10.72
N LEU A 19 25.38 -14.55 9.58
CA LEU A 19 24.57 -14.25 8.38
C LEU A 19 23.85 -15.48 7.84
N ILE A 20 24.51 -16.64 7.83
CA ILE A 20 23.91 -17.91 7.39
C ILE A 20 22.76 -18.28 8.32
N THR A 21 22.98 -18.30 9.63
CA THR A 21 21.93 -18.63 10.61
C THR A 21 20.79 -17.61 10.61
N PHE A 22 21.08 -16.32 10.44
CA PHE A 22 20.08 -15.27 10.29
C PHE A 22 19.24 -15.48 9.03
N SER A 23 19.87 -15.79 7.90
CA SER A 23 19.19 -16.04 6.62
C SER A 23 18.28 -17.26 6.69
N TYR A 24 18.77 -18.37 7.26
CA TYR A 24 17.94 -19.57 7.50
C TYR A 24 16.77 -19.28 8.44
N LYS A 25 16.99 -18.52 9.51
CA LYS A 25 15.92 -18.15 10.45
C LYS A 25 14.90 -17.20 9.82
N TRP A 26 15.35 -16.29 8.97
CA TRP A 26 14.49 -15.41 8.18
C TRP A 26 13.63 -16.20 7.20
N ASP A 27 14.22 -17.08 6.40
CA ASP A 27 13.51 -17.93 5.44
C ASP A 27 12.47 -18.83 6.11
N SER A 28 12.85 -19.50 7.21
CA SER A 28 11.92 -20.32 8.00
C SER A 28 10.72 -19.52 8.52
N ARG A 29 10.95 -18.27 8.98
CA ARG A 29 9.88 -17.36 9.37
C ARG A 29 8.97 -17.00 8.20
N GLN A 30 9.53 -16.70 7.02
CA GLN A 30 8.75 -16.40 5.82
C GLN A 30 7.90 -17.60 5.39
N LYS A 31 8.47 -18.80 5.40
CA LYS A 31 7.75 -20.04 5.08
C LYS A 31 6.57 -20.28 6.01
N LYS A 32 6.76 -20.09 7.33
CA LYS A 32 5.67 -20.19 8.31
C LYS A 32 4.56 -19.16 8.05
N ILE A 33 4.92 -17.92 7.77
CA ILE A 33 3.96 -16.85 7.44
C ILE A 33 3.19 -17.20 6.16
N SER A 34 3.87 -17.65 5.11
CA SER A 34 3.24 -18.04 3.84
C SER A 34 2.28 -19.22 4.00
N GLN A 35 2.49 -20.10 4.98
CA GLN A 35 1.61 -21.23 5.27
C GLN A 35 0.37 -20.80 6.08
N THR A 36 0.47 -19.81 6.97
CA THR A 36 -0.66 -19.38 7.82
C THR A 36 -1.53 -18.29 7.19
N ILE A 37 -0.95 -17.44 6.33
CA ILE A 37 -1.69 -16.38 5.63
C ILE A 37 -2.92 -16.92 4.89
N PRO A 38 -2.85 -18.02 4.09
CA PRO A 38 -4.00 -18.49 3.32
C PRO A 38 -5.20 -18.82 4.20
N GLN A 39 -4.98 -19.52 5.32
CA GLN A 39 -6.05 -19.88 6.25
C GLN A 39 -6.64 -18.63 6.91
N GLN A 40 -5.80 -17.72 7.41
CA GLN A 40 -6.27 -16.47 8.02
C GLN A 40 -7.06 -15.61 7.03
N GLN A 41 -6.63 -15.56 5.77
CA GLN A 41 -7.36 -14.84 4.73
C GLN A 41 -8.68 -15.53 4.36
N HIS A 42 -8.73 -16.87 4.39
CA HIS A 42 -9.97 -17.61 4.20
C HIS A 42 -11.00 -17.27 5.29
N GLU A 43 -10.60 -17.32 6.57
CA GLU A 43 -11.46 -16.99 7.71
C GLU A 43 -11.96 -15.55 7.65
N ARG A 44 -11.08 -14.58 7.32
CA ARG A 44 -11.47 -13.18 7.12
C ARG A 44 -12.50 -13.01 6.01
N LYS A 45 -12.29 -13.66 4.85
CA LYS A 45 -13.23 -13.61 3.72
C LYS A 45 -14.56 -14.24 4.06
N MET A 46 -14.56 -15.34 4.81
CA MET A 46 -15.78 -15.99 5.31
C MET A 46 -16.57 -15.06 6.23
N LEU A 47 -15.91 -14.41 7.18
CA LEU A 47 -16.54 -13.45 8.09
C LEU A 47 -17.13 -12.26 7.32
N ILE A 48 -16.37 -11.67 6.41
CA ILE A 48 -16.84 -10.54 5.58
C ILE A 48 -18.07 -10.95 4.77
N ARG A 49 -18.02 -12.11 4.09
CA ARG A 49 -19.18 -12.61 3.31
C ARG A 49 -20.41 -12.82 4.17
N LYS A 50 -20.24 -13.41 5.36
CA LYS A 50 -21.34 -13.62 6.32
C LYS A 50 -21.97 -12.29 6.72
N MET A 51 -21.15 -11.34 7.18
CA MET A 51 -21.61 -10.00 7.58
C MET A 51 -22.27 -9.24 6.43
N CYS A 52 -21.70 -9.29 5.22
CA CYS A 52 -22.30 -8.65 4.05
C CYS A 52 -23.65 -9.26 3.67
N ASN A 53 -23.79 -10.59 3.74
CA ASN A 53 -25.06 -11.26 3.47
C ASN A 53 -26.13 -10.92 4.51
N GLU A 54 -25.75 -10.82 5.79
CA GLU A 54 -26.65 -10.37 6.87
C GLU A 54 -27.08 -8.92 6.66
N ASN A 55 -26.16 -8.02 6.29
CA ASN A 55 -26.48 -6.62 6.01
C ASN A 55 -27.38 -6.42 4.77
N LYS A 56 -27.22 -7.26 3.73
CA LYS A 56 -28.14 -7.27 2.58
C LYS A 56 -29.57 -7.63 2.99
N LYS A 57 -29.74 -8.57 3.93
CA LYS A 57 -31.06 -8.90 4.50
C LYS A 57 -31.67 -7.73 5.28
N LEU A 58 -30.82 -6.88 5.87
CA LEU A 58 -31.23 -5.65 6.57
C LEU A 58 -31.50 -4.47 5.64
N GLY A 59 -31.46 -4.65 4.31
CA GLY A 59 -31.73 -3.59 3.34
C GLY A 59 -30.64 -2.52 3.25
N VAL A 60 -29.45 -2.76 3.85
CA VAL A 60 -28.29 -1.87 3.68
C VAL A 60 -27.78 -2.07 2.25
N LYS A 61 -28.07 -1.10 1.37
CA LYS A 61 -27.58 -1.10 -0.01
C LYS A 61 -26.05 -1.25 -0.01
N SER A 62 -25.55 -2.23 -0.76
CA SER A 62 -24.12 -2.35 -1.00
C SER A 62 -23.67 -1.08 -1.71
N THR A 63 -22.72 -0.36 -1.11
CA THR A 63 -22.16 0.89 -1.63
C THR A 63 -21.29 0.60 -2.85
N GLU A 64 -21.88 0.15 -3.95
CA GLU A 64 -21.22 0.19 -5.26
C GLU A 64 -20.98 1.66 -5.68
N ASP A 65 -21.84 2.59 -5.23
CA ASP A 65 -21.78 4.03 -5.53
C ASP A 65 -20.63 4.84 -4.88
N GLY A 66 -19.71 4.18 -4.14
CA GLY A 66 -18.78 4.87 -3.24
C GLY A 66 -17.29 4.53 -3.39
N ILE A 67 -16.94 3.40 -4.01
CA ILE A 67 -15.53 2.96 -4.08
C ILE A 67 -14.74 3.85 -5.04
N ASP A 68 -15.32 4.18 -6.19
CA ASP A 68 -14.68 4.96 -7.25
C ASP A 68 -14.25 6.35 -6.74
N LYS A 69 -15.06 6.96 -5.87
CA LYS A 69 -14.77 8.26 -5.22
C LYS A 69 -13.52 8.25 -4.33
N ASN A 70 -13.04 7.06 -3.92
CA ASN A 70 -11.83 6.91 -3.13
C ASN A 70 -10.57 6.65 -3.96
N LEU A 71 -10.71 6.49 -5.29
CA LEU A 71 -9.60 6.21 -6.20
C LEU A 71 -9.10 7.52 -6.80
N ILE A 72 -7.97 8.01 -6.31
CA ILE A 72 -7.24 9.13 -6.91
C ILE A 72 -6.51 8.64 -8.16
N VAL A 73 -6.60 9.38 -9.26
CA VAL A 73 -5.96 9.06 -10.54
C VAL A 73 -4.96 10.16 -10.90
N ASP A 74 -3.74 9.75 -11.24
CA ASP A 74 -2.71 10.58 -11.83
C ASP A 74 -2.29 10.00 -13.19
N ASP A 75 -2.84 10.55 -14.27
CA ASP A 75 -2.59 10.05 -15.62
C ASP A 75 -1.13 10.30 -16.05
N ALA A 76 -0.50 11.39 -15.58
CA ALA A 76 0.85 11.77 -15.99
C ALA A 76 1.90 10.76 -15.50
N HIS A 77 1.70 10.24 -14.30
CA HIS A 77 2.57 9.22 -13.71
C HIS A 77 2.02 7.79 -13.86
N ARG A 78 0.79 7.64 -14.42
CA ARG A 78 0.04 6.37 -14.54
C ARG A 78 -0.16 5.67 -13.19
N ILE A 79 -0.58 6.44 -12.18
CA ILE A 79 -0.79 5.96 -10.82
C ILE A 79 -2.28 6.01 -10.46
N ILE A 80 -2.78 4.94 -9.85
CA ILE A 80 -4.09 4.92 -9.18
C ILE A 80 -3.86 4.66 -7.70
N TYR A 81 -4.47 5.47 -6.84
CA TYR A 81 -4.36 5.36 -5.39
C TYR A 81 -5.72 5.35 -4.71
N CYS A 82 -6.06 4.20 -4.12
CA CYS A 82 -7.23 4.06 -3.25
C CYS A 82 -6.91 4.58 -1.85
N PHE A 83 -7.48 5.72 -1.46
CA PHE A 83 -7.34 6.19 -0.09
C PHE A 83 -8.32 5.46 0.82
N ILE A 84 -7.81 4.80 1.85
CA ILE A 84 -8.62 4.22 2.92
C ILE A 84 -8.51 5.14 4.14
N PRO A 85 -9.63 5.63 4.69
CA PRO A 85 -9.61 6.49 5.87
C PRO A 85 -8.85 5.83 7.03
N LYS A 86 -8.09 6.63 7.78
CA LYS A 86 -7.41 6.24 9.03
C LYS A 86 -6.24 5.23 8.89
N VAL A 87 -5.80 4.89 7.68
CA VAL A 87 -4.57 4.10 7.43
C VAL A 87 -3.46 4.92 6.78
N ALA A 88 -3.09 6.04 7.42
CA ALA A 88 -2.03 6.95 6.94
C ALA A 88 -2.28 7.59 5.55
N CYS A 89 -3.55 7.82 5.18
CA CYS A 89 -3.92 8.42 3.89
C CYS A 89 -3.37 9.84 3.66
N THR A 90 -3.07 10.61 4.72
CA THR A 90 -2.58 11.99 4.60
C THR A 90 -1.25 12.09 3.87
N ASN A 91 -0.27 11.25 4.21
CA ASN A 91 1.06 11.31 3.60
C ASN A 91 1.01 10.94 2.12
N TRP A 92 0.28 9.89 1.77
CA TRP A 92 0.08 9.53 0.36
C TRP A 92 -0.67 10.61 -0.41
N LYS A 93 -1.67 11.26 0.20
CA LYS A 93 -2.34 12.42 -0.42
C LYS A 93 -1.37 13.59 -0.66
N ARG A 94 -0.42 13.85 0.24
CA ARG A 94 0.65 14.85 0.01
C ARG A 94 1.54 14.49 -1.18
N ILE A 95 1.95 13.22 -1.28
CA ILE A 95 2.72 12.73 -2.44
C ILE A 95 1.93 12.91 -3.74
N MET A 96 0.68 12.46 -3.80
CA MET A 96 -0.18 12.62 -4.97
C MET A 96 -0.35 14.10 -5.36
N PHE A 97 -0.46 14.97 -4.36
CA PHE A 97 -0.61 16.41 -4.58
C PHE A 97 0.66 17.04 -5.17
N ILE A 98 1.83 16.62 -4.69
CA ILE A 98 3.13 17.07 -5.19
C ILE A 98 3.36 16.57 -6.62
N LEU A 99 3.10 15.29 -6.89
CA LEU A 99 3.25 14.71 -8.23
C LEU A 99 2.44 15.48 -9.27
N ARG A 100 1.18 15.81 -8.94
CA ARG A 100 0.30 16.61 -9.81
C ARG A 100 0.83 18.02 -10.08
N ARG A 101 1.57 18.62 -9.14
CA ARG A 101 2.15 19.98 -9.30
C ARG A 101 3.41 20.00 -10.16
N GLY A 102 4.08 18.85 -10.32
CA GLY A 102 5.33 18.77 -11.07
C GLY A 102 6.53 19.34 -10.31
N LYS A 103 7.65 19.49 -11.03
CA LYS A 103 8.94 19.91 -10.46
C LYS A 103 9.01 21.44 -10.24
N PRO A 104 9.76 21.93 -9.23
CA PRO A 104 10.49 21.15 -8.23
C PRO A 104 9.53 20.54 -7.20
N TYR A 105 9.81 19.31 -6.78
CA TYR A 105 8.98 18.62 -5.78
C TYR A 105 9.34 19.11 -4.37
N PRO A 106 8.44 19.82 -3.67
CA PRO A 106 8.70 20.23 -2.29
C PRO A 106 8.64 19.03 -1.34
N ASP A 107 9.18 19.18 -0.14
CA ASP A 107 9.10 18.16 0.91
C ASP A 107 7.61 17.92 1.29
N PRO A 108 7.10 16.67 1.19
CA PRO A 108 5.73 16.32 1.56
C PRO A 108 5.27 16.81 2.93
N ILE A 109 6.16 16.89 3.92
CA ILE A 109 5.77 17.31 5.28
C ILE A 109 5.36 18.79 5.35
N THR A 110 5.90 19.61 4.43
CA THR A 110 5.61 21.05 4.34
C THR A 110 4.21 21.33 3.79
N ILE A 111 3.59 20.35 3.16
CA ILE A 111 2.23 20.48 2.64
C ILE A 111 1.23 20.32 3.79
N ASP A 112 0.44 21.36 4.01
CA ASP A 112 -0.57 21.37 5.07
C ASP A 112 -1.59 20.23 4.90
N GLN A 113 -1.99 19.65 6.04
CA GLN A 113 -2.92 18.52 6.04
C GLN A 113 -4.32 18.93 5.55
N SER A 114 -4.82 20.10 5.96
CA SER A 114 -6.15 20.56 5.55
C SER A 114 -6.23 20.77 4.04
N LEU A 115 -5.13 21.21 3.43
CA LEU A 115 -5.02 21.41 1.98
C LEU A 115 -5.25 20.11 1.20
N VAL A 116 -4.66 18.99 1.64
CA VAL A 116 -4.75 17.70 0.94
C VAL A 116 -6.04 16.92 1.25
N HIS A 117 -6.77 17.29 2.30
CA HIS A 117 -8.10 16.74 2.59
C HIS A 117 -9.24 17.56 2.00
N GLY A 118 -8.95 18.73 1.43
CA GLY A 118 -9.95 19.55 0.77
C GLY A 118 -10.63 18.83 -0.40
N HIS A 119 -11.86 19.26 -0.71
CA HIS A 119 -12.60 18.76 -1.87
C HIS A 119 -11.90 19.18 -3.18
N ASN A 120 -12.08 18.36 -4.23
CA ASN A 120 -11.64 18.63 -5.61
C ASN A 120 -10.12 18.88 -5.80
N LYS A 121 -9.27 18.36 -4.92
CA LYS A 121 -7.80 18.48 -5.03
C LYS A 121 -7.19 17.45 -5.98
N PHE A 122 -7.89 16.35 -6.17
CA PHE A 122 -7.43 15.22 -6.96
C PHE A 122 -8.44 14.92 -8.06
N LYS A 123 -7.95 14.42 -9.19
CA LYS A 123 -8.81 13.73 -10.13
C LYS A 123 -9.14 12.39 -9.47
N VAL A 124 -10.41 12.10 -9.29
CA VAL A 124 -10.86 10.79 -8.81
C VAL A 124 -11.37 9.99 -9.99
N LEU A 125 -11.38 8.66 -9.85
CA LEU A 125 -12.10 7.82 -10.78
C LEU A 125 -13.59 8.12 -10.57
N GLU A 126 -14.17 8.93 -11.45
CA GLU A 126 -15.61 8.99 -11.59
C GLU A 126 -15.98 7.89 -12.59
N ASN A 127 -17.07 7.16 -12.31
CA ASN A 127 -17.59 6.05 -13.12
C ASN A 127 -17.24 6.28 -14.60
N VAL A 128 -16.46 5.36 -15.18
CA VAL A 128 -15.89 5.46 -16.53
C VAL A 128 -17.00 5.32 -17.58
N GLU A 129 -17.91 6.28 -17.63
CA GLU A 129 -18.91 6.47 -18.69
C GLU A 129 -18.56 7.66 -19.60
N ILE A 130 -17.46 8.37 -19.32
CA ILE A 130 -17.07 9.60 -20.05
C ILE A 130 -15.93 9.36 -21.07
N LEU A 131 -15.20 8.24 -21.00
CA LEU A 131 -14.16 7.92 -21.98
C LEU A 131 -14.67 7.16 -23.22
N GLU A 132 -15.86 6.55 -23.16
CA GLU A 132 -16.48 5.94 -24.35
C GLU A 132 -17.24 6.96 -25.21
N LYS A 133 -17.63 8.11 -24.64
CA LYS A 133 -18.36 9.19 -25.35
C LYS A 133 -17.47 10.22 -26.06
N ARG A 134 -16.14 10.01 -26.14
CA ARG A 134 -15.20 10.95 -26.79
C ARG A 134 -14.24 10.28 -27.79
N GLY A 135 -14.77 9.41 -28.66
CA GLY A 135 -14.18 9.21 -29.99
C GLY A 135 -13.66 7.82 -30.31
N LEU A 136 -14.56 6.85 -30.41
CA LEU A 136 -14.44 5.78 -31.41
C LEU A 136 -15.80 5.59 -32.10
N GLN A 137 -16.08 6.53 -33.02
CA GLN A 137 -16.74 6.25 -34.29
C GLN A 137 -15.68 6.42 -35.37
#